data_AF-A0A7J6FUD3-F1
#
_entry.id   AF-A0A7J6FUD3-F1
#
_cell.length_a   1.000
_cell.length_b   1.000
_cell.length_c   1.000
_cell.angle_alpha   90.00
_cell.angle_beta   90.00
_cell.angle_gamma   90.00
#
_symmetry.space_group_name_H-M   'P 1'
#
loop_
_entity.id
_entity.type
_entity.pdbx_description
1 polymer ?
#
loop_
_entity_poly.entity_id
_entity_poly.type
_entity_poly.pdbx_seq_one_letter_code
_entity_poly.pdbx_strand_id
1 'polypeptide(L)' 'MKVWALKRFGVAHILQEMLTYKSDHIRARQEVLCTTIIGGPIPKPEDAPESFRLLVRELRL' A
#
# COMPACT_ATOMS: atom_id res chain seq x y z
N MET A 1 -1.78 -11.58 -13.14
CA MET A 1 -1.78 -10.90 -14.46
C MET A 1 -1.86 -9.38 -14.39
N LYS A 2 -2.78 -8.76 -13.62
CA LYS A 2 -2.92 -7.28 -13.56
C LYS A 2 -1.68 -6.53 -13.04
N VAL A 3 -0.97 -7.07 -12.06
CA VAL A 3 0.29 -6.50 -11.52
C VAL A 3 1.38 -6.41 -12.58
N TRP A 4 1.48 -7.41 -13.47
CA TRP A 4 2.47 -7.40 -14.55
C TRP A 4 2.16 -6.36 -15.61
N ALA A 5 0.89 -6.10 -15.91
CA ALA A 5 0.50 -5.05 -16.83
C ALA A 5 0.90 -3.66 -16.28
N LEU A 6 0.63 -3.39 -15.00
CA LEU A 6 1.00 -2.12 -14.35
C LEU A 6 2.51 -1.93 -14.27
N LYS A 7 3.27 -3.01 -14.00
CA LYS A 7 4.72 -2.98 -14.00
C LYS A 7 5.29 -2.70 -15.40
N ARG A 8 4.68 -3.24 -16.46
CA ARG A 8 5.09 -3.00 -17.86
C ARG A 8 4.79 -1.58 -18.34
N PHE A 9 3.72 -0.98 -17.85
CA PHE A 9 3.35 0.41 -18.14
C PHE A 9 4.23 1.44 -17.41
N GLY A 10 5.14 1.01 -16.53
CA GLY A 10 6.01 1.92 -15.78
C GLY A 10 5.29 2.70 -14.69
N VAL A 11 4.07 2.29 -14.32
CA VAL A 11 3.23 3.01 -13.35
C VAL A 11 3.53 2.51 -11.94
N ALA A 12 4.73 2.84 -11.45
CA ALA A 12 5.20 2.43 -10.13
C ALA A 12 4.33 2.97 -8.99
N HIS A 13 3.85 4.22 -9.12
CA HIS A 13 3.05 4.87 -8.07
C HIS A 13 1.68 4.22 -7.87
N ILE A 14 0.94 3.96 -8.96
CA ILE A 14 -0.38 3.31 -8.87
C ILE A 14 -0.24 1.86 -8.38
N LEU A 15 0.82 1.17 -8.78
CA LEU A 15 1.09 -0.18 -8.28
C LEU A 15 1.38 -0.16 -6.77
N GLN A 16 2.19 0.79 -6.30
CA GLN A 16 2.46 0.98 -4.88
C GLN A 16 1.18 1.31 -4.12
N GLU A 17 0.34 2.20 -4.64
CA GLU A 17 -0.94 2.54 -4.00
C GLU A 17 -1.87 1.33 -3.86
N MET A 18 -1.94 0.50 -4.91
CA MET A 18 -2.80 -0.68 -4.92
C MET A 18 -2.35 -1.73 -3.90
N LEU A 19 -1.04 -1.89 -3.71
CA LEU A 19 -0.43 -2.88 -2.81
C LEU A 19 -0.25 -2.38 -1.37
N THR A 20 -0.40 -1.08 -1.10
CA THR A 20 -0.23 -0.50 0.24
C THR A 20 -1.56 0.04 0.75
N TYR A 21 -1.92 1.27 0.36
CA TYR A 21 -3.10 1.98 0.88
C TYR A 21 -4.42 1.25 0.68
N LYS A 22 -4.57 0.54 -0.43
CA LYS A 22 -5.87 -0.06 -0.82
C LYS A 22 -6.02 -1.53 -0.41
N SER A 23 -4.96 -2.18 0.07
CA SER A 23 -4.94 -3.63 0.32
C SER A 23 -4.50 -3.95 1.75
N ASP A 24 -3.25 -3.66 2.10
CA ASP A 24 -2.55 -4.34 3.21
C ASP A 24 -2.25 -3.46 4.44
N HIS A 25 -2.53 -2.15 4.40
CA HIS A 25 -2.22 -1.24 5.50
C HIS A 25 -3.46 -0.61 6.11
N ILE A 26 -3.88 -1.09 7.27
CA ILE A 26 -5.11 -0.61 7.93
C ILE A 26 -4.97 0.84 8.38
N ARG A 27 -3.82 1.20 8.97
CA ARG A 27 -3.54 2.58 9.44
C ARG A 27 -3.49 3.57 8.29
N ALA A 28 -2.71 3.26 7.24
CA ALA A 28 -2.58 4.12 6.09
C ALA A 28 -3.92 4.28 5.34
N ARG A 29 -4.75 3.23 5.29
CA ARG A 29 -6.10 3.31 4.70
C ARG A 29 -7.01 4.28 5.44
N GLN A 30 -6.98 4.28 6.77
CA GLN A 30 -7.78 5.19 7.59
C GLN A 30 -7.34 6.64 7.37
N GLU A 31 -6.03 6.89 7.35
CA GLU A 31 -5.47 8.21 7.10
C GLU A 31 -5.83 8.72 5.70
N VAL A 32 -5.68 7.89 4.66
CA VAL A 32 -6.09 8.23 3.28
C VAL A 32 -7.58 8.58 3.21
N LEU A 33 -8.43 7.85 3.92
CA LEU A 33 -9.87 8.08 3.93
C LEU A 33 -10.19 9.42 4.60
N CYS A 34 -9.56 9.71 5.73
CA CYS A 34 -9.65 11.01 6.41
C CYS A 34 -9.14 12.16 5.53
N THR A 35 -7.99 12.02 4.87
CA THR A 35 -7.43 13.06 4.00
C THR A 35 -8.26 13.27 2.75
N THR A 36 -8.89 12.21 2.22
CA THR A 36 -9.81 12.31 1.06
C THR A 36 -11.05 13.12 1.42
N ILE A 37 -11.55 12.99 2.66
CA ILE A 37 -12.72 13.74 3.15
C ILE A 37 -12.35 15.21 3.48
N ILE A 38 -11.20 15.43 4.11
CA ILE A 38 -10.76 16.77 4.56
C ILE A 38 -10.14 17.58 3.40
N GLY A 39 -9.74 16.94 2.30
CA GLY A 39 -9.13 17.58 1.13
C GLY A 39 -7.63 17.84 1.30
N GLY A 40 -6.92 16.97 2.01
CA GLY A 40 -5.49 17.08 2.29
C GLY A 40 -4.61 16.20 1.40
N PRO A 41 -3.29 16.45 1.35
CA PRO A 41 -2.36 15.59 0.63
C PRO A 41 -2.31 14.18 1.25
N ILE A 42 -2.29 13.16 0.40
CA ILE A 42 -2.22 11.76 0.84
C ILE A 42 -0.84 11.49 1.45
N PRO A 43 -0.75 11.04 2.72
CA PRO A 43 0.53 10.78 3.39
C PRO A 43 1.21 9.56 2.76
N LYS A 44 2.53 9.63 2.50
CA LYS A 44 3.30 8.50 1.92
C LYS A 44 3.30 7.29 2.87
N PRO A 45 3.28 6.05 2.38
CA PRO A 45 3.32 4.89 3.25
C PRO A 45 4.78 4.71 3.70
N GLU A 46 5.07 5.04 4.95
CA GLU A 46 6.42 4.90 5.53
C GLU A 46 6.72 3.45 5.95
N ASP A 47 5.69 2.67 6.26
CA ASP A 47 5.82 1.34 6.83
C ASP A 47 5.72 0.21 5.79
N ALA A 48 6.41 -0.91 6.05
CA ALA A 48 6.29 -2.13 5.26
C ALA A 48 4.89 -2.76 5.41
N PRO A 49 4.30 -3.32 4.34
CA PRO A 49 2.96 -3.91 4.37
C PRO A 49 2.84 -5.02 5.40
N GLU A 50 1.65 -5.15 5.99
CA GLU A 50 1.38 -6.13 7.04
C GLU A 50 1.66 -7.56 6.56
N SER A 51 1.38 -7.87 5.29
CA SER A 51 1.74 -9.14 4.65
C SER A 51 3.25 -9.46 4.70
N PHE A 52 4.12 -8.45 4.52
CA PHE A 52 5.57 -8.64 4.64
C PHE A 52 5.98 -8.91 6.10
N ARG A 53 5.34 -8.22 7.05
CA ARG A 53 5.58 -8.46 8.48
C ARG A 53 5.13 -9.85 8.91
N LEU A 54 4.04 -10.35 8.35
CA LEU A 54 3.58 -11.73 8.55
C LEU A 54 4.58 -12.72 7.96
N LEU A 55 5.04 -12.51 6.72
CA LEU A 55 6.04 -13.37 6.09
C LEU A 55 7.34 -13.46 6.93
N VAL A 56 7.81 -12.34 7.48
CA VAL A 56 8.98 -12.34 8.38
C VAL A 56 8.72 -13.10 9.68
N ARG A 57 7.49 -13.08 10.20
CA ARG A 57 7.12 -13.89 11.37
C ARG A 57 7.07 -15.38 11.05
N GLU A 58 6.51 -15.74 9.90
CA GLU A 58 6.44 -17.13 9.44
C GLU A 58 7.84 -17.72 9.16
N LEU A 59 8.78 -16.91 8.65
CA LEU A 59 10.17 -17.35 8.44
C LEU A 59 11.02 -17.40 9.72
N ARG A 60 10.53 -16.83 10.83
CA ARG A 60 11.19 -16.86 12.14
C ARG A 60 10.71 -18.02 13.02
N LEU A 61 9.70 -18.76 12.56
CA LEU A 61 9.30 -20.06 13.12
C LEU A 61 10.29 -21.14 12.67
#